data_AF-A0A4D8QBZ6-F1
#
_entry.id   AF-A0A4D8QBZ6-F1
#
_cell.length_a   1.000
_cell.length_b   1.000
_cell.length_c   1.000
_cell.angle_alpha   90.00
_cell.angle_beta   90.00
_cell.angle_gamma   90.00
#
_symmetry.space_group_name_H-M   'P 1'
#
loop_
_entity.id
_entity.type
_entity.pdbx_description
1 polymer ?
#
loop_
_entity_poly.entity_id
_entity_poly.type
_entity_poly.pdbx_seq_one_letter_code
_entity_poly.pdbx_strand_id
1 'polypeptide(L)' 'MADFKKGDRVSFKPGPKAKDNVTATVSAIEGAFLVTKDDDGKERRVRPGACTAAPAKKAT' A
#
# COMPACT_ATOMS: atom_id res chain seq x y z
N MET A 1 -1.95 1.66 15.48
CA MET A 1 -1.61 2.10 14.10
C MET A 1 -0.95 0.92 13.42
N ALA A 2 -1.33 0.60 12.17
CA ALA A 2 -0.65 -0.46 11.44
C ALA A 2 0.78 0.00 11.10
N ASP A 3 1.78 -0.72 11.63
CA ASP A 3 3.20 -0.44 11.42
C ASP A 3 3.63 -1.11 10.11
N PHE A 4 3.46 -0.40 9.00
CA PHE A 4 3.83 -0.90 7.67
C PHE A 4 5.34 -0.82 7.47
N LYS A 5 5.90 -1.83 6.82
CA LYS A 5 7.35 -1.97 6.56
C LYS A 5 7.63 -2.07 5.07
N LYS A 6 8.85 -1.74 4.66
CA LYS A 6 9.30 -2.01 3.28
C LYS A 6 9.14 -3.50 2.96
N GLY A 7 8.55 -3.81 1.81
CA GLY A 7 8.19 -5.16 1.36
C GLY A 7 6.78 -5.60 1.77
N ASP A 8 6.09 -4.85 2.64
CA ASP A 8 4.73 -5.18 3.04
C ASP A 8 3.74 -4.91 1.91
N ARG A 9 2.70 -5.75 1.79
CA ARG A 9 1.62 -5.54 0.82
C ARG A 9 0.48 -4.80 1.49
N VAL A 10 0.14 -3.66 0.91
CA VAL A 10 -0.93 -2.80 1.41
C VAL A 10 -2.01 -2.64 0.37
N SER A 11 -3.25 -2.49 0.84
CA SER A 11 -4.40 -2.16 0.00
C SER A 11 -4.88 -0.77 0.36
N PHE A 12 -5.12 0.08 -0.64
CA PHE A 12 -5.63 1.43 -0.42
C PHE A 12 -6.51 1.88 -1.58
N LYS A 13 -7.33 2.91 -1.36
CA LYS A 13 -8.09 3.56 -2.44
C LYS A 13 -7.26 4.71 -3.02
N PRO A 14 -6.87 4.68 -4.31
CA PRO A 14 -6.01 5.69 -4.94
C PRO A 14 -6.68 7.06 -5.12
N GLY A 15 -7.98 7.18 -4.81
CA GLY A 15 -8.69 8.45 -4.83
C GLY A 15 -10.13 8.33 -4.34
N PRO A 16 -10.82 9.45 -4.08
CA PRO A 16 -12.19 9.46 -3.55
C PRO A 16 -13.23 8.88 -4.52
N LYS A 17 -12.92 8.84 -5.82
CA LYS A 17 -13.78 8.23 -6.86
C LYS A 17 -13.34 6.82 -7.28
N ALA A 18 -12.27 6.29 -6.69
CA ALA A 18 -11.82 4.93 -7.00
C ALA A 18 -12.83 3.93 -6.42
N LYS A 19 -13.45 3.13 -7.30
CA LYS A 19 -14.37 2.06 -6.90
C LYS A 19 -13.62 0.89 -6.27
N ASP A 20 -12.44 0.60 -6.83
CA ASP A 20 -11.64 -0.55 -6.47
C ASP A 20 -10.46 -0.18 -5.57
N ASN A 21 -10.16 -1.07 -4.63
CA ASN A 21 -8.93 -0.97 -3.85
C ASN A 21 -7.75 -1.42 -4.72
N VAL A 22 -6.66 -0.68 -4.64
CA VAL A 22 -5.40 -1.05 -5.30
C VAL A 22 -4.52 -1.73 -4.27
N THR A 23 -3.94 -2.87 -4.66
CA THR A 23 -2.94 -3.56 -3.85
C THR A 23 -1.56 -3.21 -4.36
N ALA A 24 -0.71 -2.75 -3.47
CA ALA A 24 0.62 -2.26 -3.76
C ALA A 24 1.62 -2.82 -2.74
N THR A 25 2.89 -2.84 -3.11
CA THR A 25 3.97 -3.25 -2.20
C THR A 25 4.73 -2.02 -1.72
N VAL A 26 4.95 -1.88 -0.42
CA VAL A 26 5.73 -0.77 0.14
C VAL A 26 7.18 -0.88 -0.35
N SER A 27 7.59 0.06 -1.19
CA SER A 27 8.94 0.17 -1.74
C SER A 27 9.87 0.95 -0.79
N ALA A 28 9.33 1.99 -0.13
CA ALA A 28 10.07 2.80 0.84
C ALA A 28 9.12 3.48 1.84
N ILE A 29 9.68 4.01 2.92
CA ILE A 29 8.96 4.79 3.93
C ILE A 29 9.67 6.13 4.05
N GLU A 30 8.97 7.21 3.70
CA GLU A 30 9.49 8.56 3.73
C GLU A 30 8.74 9.40 4.76
N GLY A 31 9.30 9.46 5.97
CA GLY A 31 8.69 10.16 7.10
C GLY A 31 7.32 9.57 7.43
N ALA A 32 6.27 10.36 7.20
CA ALA A 32 4.88 9.97 7.49
C ALA A 32 4.14 9.32 6.29
N PHE A 33 4.83 9.09 5.16
CA PHE A 33 4.24 8.53 3.94
C PHE A 33 4.89 7.19 3.57
N LEU A 34 4.08 6.26 3.10
CA LEU A 34 4.54 5.02 2.48
C LEU A 34 4.64 5.24 0.98
N VAL A 35 5.81 4.96 0.42
CA VAL A 35 6.01 4.85 -1.02
C VAL A 35 5.70 3.42 -1.40
N THR A 36 4.64 3.21 -2.17
CA THR A 36 4.17 1.90 -2.60
C THR A 36 4.28 1.77 -4.11
N LYS A 37 4.56 0.56 -4.58
CA LYS A 37 4.59 0.22 -6.00
C LYS A 37 3.48 -0.77 -6.32
N ASP A 38 2.58 -0.36 -7.19
CA ASP A 38 1.47 -1.18 -7.70
C ASP A 38 2.01 -2.27 -8.66
N ASP A 39 1.18 -3.29 -8.95
CA ASP A 39 1.53 -4.37 -9.91
C ASP A 39 1.83 -3.83 -11.32
N ASP A 40 1.17 -2.73 -11.69
CA ASP A 40 1.38 -1.99 -12.95
C ASP A 40 2.73 -1.23 -12.99
N GLY A 41 3.57 -1.36 -11.95
CA GLY A 41 4.84 -0.67 -11.82
C GLY A 41 4.73 0.82 -11.46
N LYS A 42 3.50 1.33 -11.26
CA LYS A 42 3.26 2.71 -10.82
C LYS A 42 3.64 2.88 -9.35
N GLU A 43 4.48 3.87 -9.08
CA GLU A 43 4.80 4.29 -7.71
C GLU A 43 3.81 5.34 -7.22
N ARG A 44 3.34 5.17 -5.98
CA ARG A 44 2.40 6.06 -5.33
C ARG A 44 2.82 6.32 -3.90
N ARG A 45 2.53 7.53 -3.42
CA ARG A 45 2.76 7.93 -2.03
C ARG A 45 1.43 7.96 -1.31
N VAL A 46 1.30 7.12 -0.30
CA VAL A 46 0.05 6.96 0.46
C VAL A 46 0.31 7.09 1.94
N ARG A 47 -0.67 7.64 2.67
CA ARG A 47 -0.57 7.71 4.12
C ARG A 47 -0.83 6.32 4.71
N PRO A 48 -0.06 5.89 5.72
CA PRO A 48 -0.28 4.60 6.38
C PRO A 48 -1.71 4.49 6.95
N GLY A 49 -2.29 5.58 7.46
CA GLY A 49 -3.68 5.58 7.95
C GLY A 49 -4.76 5.36 6.88
N ALA A 50 -4.44 5.54 5.59
CA ALA A 50 -5.33 5.24 4.47
C ALA A 50 -5.09 3.84 3.88
N CYS A 51 -4.05 3.15 4.35
CA CYS A 51 -3.68 1.82 3.93
C CYS A 51 -4.23 0.78 4.90
N THR A 52 -4.69 -0.34 4.36
CA THR A 52 -4.95 -1.56 5.12
C THR A 52 -3.89 -2.59 4.78
N ALA A 53 -3.49 -3.41 5.75
CA ALA A 53 -2.64 -4.56 5.47
C ALA A 53 -3.41 -5.49 4.53
N ALA A 54 -2.91 -5.66 3.31
CA ALA A 54 -3.44 -6.67 2.43
C ALA A 54 -2.99 -8.03 2.98
N PRO A 55 -3.84 -9.06 3.02
CA PRO A 55 -3.40 -10.38 3.44
C PRO A 55 -2.17 -10.75 2.60
N ALA A 56 -1.03 -10.96 3.26
CA ALA A 56 0.11 -11.61 2.63
C ALA A 56 -0.45 -12.90 2.03
N LYS A 57 -0.23 -13.11 0.72
CA LYS A 57 -0.66 -14.31 0.00
C LYS A 57 -0.29 -15.49 0.90
N LYS A 58 -1.30 -16.07 1.57
CA LYS A 58 -1.09 -17.14 2.53
C LYS A 58 -0.39 -18.22 1.73
N ALA A 59 0.88 -18.48 2.04
CA ALA A 59 1.59 -19.57 1.41
C ALA A 59 0.81 -20.83 1.79
N THR A 60 0.11 -21.40 0.80
CA THR A 60 -0.52 -22.71 0.90
C THR A 60 0.56 -23.77 0.86
#